data_AF-A0A9E0DDH8-F1
#
_entry.id   AF-A0A9E0DDH8-F1
#
_cell.length_a   1.000
_cell.length_b   1.000
_cell.length_c   1.000
_cell.angle_alpha   90.00
_cell.angle_beta   90.00
_cell.angle_gamma   90.00
#
_symmetry.space_group_name_H-M   'P 1'
#
loop_
_entity.id
_entity.type
_entity.pdbx_description
1 polymer ?
#
loop_
_entity_poly.entity_id
_entity_poly.type
_entity_poly.pdbx_seq_one_letter_code
_entity_poly.pdbx_strand_id
1 'polypeptide(L)'
;MADYKKDPIPEEFHSIAEAGLFWDTHSAADYLDDLQEVDLEFDIQSGQYMVPVDSQTYIQVKDRAALEHRTISDMITILLQRELRI
;
A
#
# COMPACT_ATOMS: atom_id res chain seq x y z
N MET A 1 33.82 -4.90 -9.52
CA MET A 1 32.40 -4.57 -9.34
C MET A 1 31.73 -5.03 -10.63
N ALA A 2 30.78 -5.95 -10.55
CA ALA A 2 30.19 -6.54 -11.75
C ALA A 2 29.39 -5.46 -12.48
N ASP A 3 29.66 -5.31 -13.77
CA ASP A 3 28.95 -4.45 -14.71
C ASP A 3 27.55 -5.05 -14.92
N TYR A 4 26.59 -4.67 -14.06
CA TYR A 4 25.20 -5.07 -14.22
C TYR A 4 24.62 -4.22 -15.34
N LYS A 5 24.60 -4.78 -16.55
CA LYS A 5 23.98 -4.15 -17.71
C LYS A 5 22.46 -4.17 -17.49
N LYS A 6 21.86 -2.99 -17.28
CA LYS A 6 20.41 -2.83 -17.17
C LYS A 6 19.73 -3.26 -18.48
N ASP A 7 18.64 -4.00 -18.38
CA ASP A 7 17.83 -4.37 -19.55
C ASP A 7 17.14 -3.11 -20.10
N PRO A 8 17.09 -2.88 -21.42
CA PRO A 8 16.47 -1.68 -21.97
C PRO A 8 14.96 -1.67 -21.67
N ILE A 9 14.41 -0.49 -21.39
CA ILE A 9 12.95 -0.31 -21.33
C ILE A 9 12.39 -0.55 -22.74
N PRO A 10 11.38 -1.41 -22.92
CA PRO A 10 10.69 -1.57 -24.21
C PRO A 10 10.10 -0.25 -24.71
N GLU A 11 10.05 -0.06 -26.04
CA GLU A 11 9.40 1.13 -26.63
C GLU A 11 7.92 1.22 -26.26
N GLU A 12 7.25 0.08 -26.13
CA GLU A 12 5.87 -0.04 -25.65
C GLU A 12 5.68 -1.30 -24.82
N PHE A 13 4.78 -1.24 -23.83
CA PHE A 13 4.24 -2.42 -23.15
C PHE A 13 2.88 -2.75 -23.77
N HIS A 14 2.62 -4.01 -24.09
CA HIS A 14 1.34 -4.44 -24.67
C HIS A 14 0.21 -4.46 -23.63
N SER A 15 0.53 -4.41 -22.33
CA SER A 15 -0.45 -4.29 -21.25
C SER A 15 0.14 -3.72 -19.95
N ILE A 16 -0.73 -3.25 -19.04
CA ILE A 16 -0.33 -2.82 -17.69
C ILE A 16 0.29 -3.98 -16.89
N ALA A 17 -0.23 -5.20 -17.06
CA ALA A 17 0.29 -6.37 -16.36
C ALA A 17 1.73 -6.71 -16.80
N GLU A 18 2.02 -6.57 -18.09
CA GLU A 18 3.38 -6.75 -18.62
C GLU A 18 4.33 -5.67 -18.10
N ALA A 19 3.90 -4.40 -18.08
CA ALA A 19 4.67 -3.32 -17.47
C ALA A 19 4.96 -3.60 -15.98
N GLY A 20 3.97 -4.11 -15.25
CA GLY A 20 4.13 -4.52 -13.85
C GLY A 20 5.18 -5.61 -13.68
N LEU A 21 5.12 -6.68 -14.48
CA LEU A 21 6.12 -7.77 -14.44
C LEU A 21 7.54 -7.29 -14.71
N PHE A 22 7.71 -6.31 -15.60
CA PHE A 22 9.01 -5.68 -15.82
C PHE A 22 9.48 -4.94 -14.57
N TRP A 23 8.64 -4.07 -13.99
CA TRP A 23 8.99 -3.28 -12.81
C TRP A 23 9.10 -4.08 -11.50
N ASP A 24 8.56 -5.30 -11.43
CA ASP A 24 8.73 -6.18 -10.27
C ASP A 24 10.20 -6.60 -10.06
N THR A 25 10.99 -6.65 -11.14
CA THR A 25 12.42 -7.05 -11.08
C THR A 25 13.39 -5.90 -11.38
N HIS A 26 12.89 -4.73 -11.75
CA HIS A 26 13.70 -3.57 -12.15
C HIS A 26 13.42 -2.37 -11.26
N SER A 27 14.46 -1.68 -10.80
CA SER A 27 14.30 -0.44 -10.04
C SER A 27 14.21 0.75 -10.99
N ALA A 28 13.18 1.60 -10.83
CA ALA A 28 13.09 2.86 -11.59
C ALA A 28 14.30 3.78 -11.39
N ALA A 29 15.02 3.64 -10.27
CA ALA A 29 16.24 4.42 -10.01
C ALA A 29 17.37 4.11 -11.00
N ASP A 30 17.39 2.93 -11.62
CA ASP A 30 18.41 2.54 -12.61
C ASP A 30 18.14 3.17 -14.00
N TYR A 31 16.99 3.84 -14.17
CA TYR A 31 16.51 4.39 -15.44
C TYR A 31 16.21 5.88 -15.38
N LEU A 32 16.72 6.62 -14.40
CA LEU A 32 16.41 8.04 -14.23
C LEU A 32 16.68 8.89 -15.49
N ASP A 33 17.73 8.56 -16.25
CA ASP A 33 18.07 9.25 -17.51
C ASP A 33 17.06 8.98 -18.64
N ASP A 34 16.31 7.87 -18.54
CA ASP A 34 15.31 7.43 -19.50
C ASP A 34 13.87 7.86 -19.11
N LEU A 35 13.70 8.46 -17.92
CA LEU A 35 12.42 8.90 -17.39
C LEU A 35 12.25 10.41 -17.56
N GLN A 36 10.99 10.85 -17.68
CA GLN A 36 10.61 12.25 -17.65
C GLN A 36 9.75 12.53 -16.41
N GLU A 37 9.91 13.71 -15.81
CA GLU A 37 9.03 14.16 -14.75
C GLU A 37 7.61 14.35 -15.31
N VAL A 38 6.63 13.83 -14.58
CA VAL A 38 5.21 13.97 -14.90
C VAL A 38 4.46 14.40 -13.65
N ASP A 39 3.59 15.40 -13.79
CA ASP A 39 2.64 15.76 -12.74
C ASP A 39 1.53 14.72 -12.70
N LEU A 40 1.49 13.94 -11.62
CA LEU A 40 0.48 12.92 -11.42
C LEU A 40 -0.17 13.08 -10.04
N GLU A 41 -1.49 13.17 -10.04
CA GLU A 41 -2.31 13.25 -8.84
C GLU A 41 -3.08 11.94 -8.68
N PHE A 42 -2.93 11.30 -7.52
CA PHE A 42 -3.76 10.15 -7.14
C PHE A 42 -4.88 10.63 -6.23
N ASP A 43 -6.12 10.58 -6.70
CA ASP A 43 -7.28 10.72 -5.83
C ASP A 43 -7.55 9.38 -5.12
N ILE A 44 -6.90 9.18 -3.99
CA ILE A 44 -7.12 7.98 -3.15
C ILE A 44 -8.41 8.19 -2.37
N GLN A 45 -9.53 7.79 -2.97
CA GLN A 45 -10.84 7.77 -2.31
C GLN A 45 -10.98 6.54 -1.38
N SER A 46 -10.04 6.34 -0.46
CA SER A 46 -10.27 5.39 0.62
C SER A 46 -11.14 6.07 1.68
N GLY A 47 -12.35 5.55 1.91
CA GLY A 47 -13.22 6.00 3.01
C GLY A 47 -12.67 5.68 4.42
N GLN A 48 -11.35 5.51 4.54
CA GLN A 48 -10.66 5.14 5.76
C GLN A 48 -10.13 6.39 6.43
N TYR A 49 -10.67 6.69 7.61
CA TYR A 49 -10.20 7.78 8.44
C TYR A 49 -9.17 7.25 9.45
N MET A 50 -8.00 7.87 9.50
CA MET A 50 -7.01 7.57 10.53
C MET A 50 -7.35 8.33 11.80
N VAL A 51 -7.54 7.61 12.90
CA VAL A 51 -7.82 8.19 14.22
C VAL A 51 -6.71 7.76 15.18
N PRO A 52 -6.00 8.71 15.83
CA PRO A 52 -5.05 8.35 16.86
C PRO A 52 -5.78 7.75 18.06
N VAL A 53 -5.29 6.61 18.53
CA VAL A 53 -5.75 5.92 19.74
C VAL A 53 -4.60 5.78 20.71
N ASP A 54 -4.87 5.84 22.02
CA ASP A 54 -3.83 5.67 23.03
C ASP A 54 -3.28 4.23 23.01
N SER A 55 -2.05 4.05 23.50
CA SER A 55 -1.33 2.78 23.44
C SER A 55 -2.05 1.66 24.19
N GLN A 56 -2.71 1.97 25.31
CA GLN A 56 -3.37 0.97 26.13
C GLN A 56 -4.64 0.46 25.42
N THR A 57 -5.42 1.36 24.81
CA THR A 57 -6.57 1.00 23.97
C THR A 57 -6.14 0.15 22.77
N TYR A 58 -5.08 0.57 22.06
CA TYR A 58 -4.58 -0.19 20.92
C TYR A 58 -4.18 -1.63 21.28
N ILE A 59 -3.45 -1.81 22.39
CA ILE A 59 -3.03 -3.14 22.85
C ILE A 59 -4.24 -4.02 23.14
N GLN A 60 -5.24 -3.52 23.88
CA GLN A 60 -6.43 -4.29 24.21
C GLN A 60 -7.23 -4.71 22.97
N VAL A 61 -7.40 -3.79 22.02
CA VAL A 61 -8.10 -4.07 20.76
C VAL A 61 -7.33 -5.09 19.93
N LYS A 62 -6.00 -4.97 19.84
CA LYS A 62 -5.14 -5.91 19.13
C LYS A 62 -5.25 -7.32 19.71
N ASP A 63 -5.16 -7.46 21.02
CA ASP A 63 -5.23 -8.77 21.70
C ASP A 63 -6.60 -9.40 21.49
N ARG A 64 -7.67 -8.61 21.54
CA ARG A 64 -9.03 -9.07 21.24
C ARG A 64 -9.22 -9.46 19.78
N ALA A 65 -8.69 -8.68 18.85
CA ALA A 65 -8.72 -9.00 17.41
C ALA A 65 -8.03 -10.34 17.11
N ALA A 66 -6.89 -10.59 17.77
CA ALA A 66 -6.18 -11.86 17.66
C ALA A 66 -7.01 -13.04 18.19
N LEU A 67 -7.66 -12.89 19.35
CA LEU A 67 -8.53 -13.92 19.94
C LEU A 67 -9.75 -14.23 19.06
N GLU A 68 -10.30 -13.22 18.39
CA GLU A 68 -11.48 -13.36 17.53
C GLU A 68 -11.14 -13.63 16.05
N HIS A 69 -9.85 -13.86 15.72
CA HIS A 69 -9.35 -14.07 14.36
C HIS A 69 -9.79 -12.98 13.36
N ARG A 70 -9.76 -11.72 13.78
CA ARG A 70 -10.13 -10.54 12.99
C ARG A 70 -8.97 -9.57 12.85
N THR A 71 -9.09 -8.64 11.91
CA THR A 71 -8.15 -7.52 11.84
C THR A 71 -8.41 -6.52 12.96
N ILE A 72 -7.41 -5.72 13.31
CA ILE A 72 -7.55 -4.63 14.28
C ILE A 72 -8.62 -3.63 13.81
N SER A 73 -8.61 -3.30 12.50
CA SER A 73 -9.57 -2.35 11.91
C SER A 73 -11.01 -2.86 12.02
N ASP A 74 -11.26 -4.15 11.76
CA ASP A 74 -12.58 -4.75 11.92
C ASP A 74 -13.03 -4.70 13.39
N MET A 75 -12.12 -5.03 14.31
CA MET A 75 -12.42 -4.99 15.74
C MET A 75 -12.78 -3.58 16.22
N ILE A 76 -12.02 -2.55 15.80
CA ILE A 76 -12.34 -1.15 16.10
C ILE A 76 -13.72 -0.79 15.56
N THR A 77 -14.00 -1.15 14.30
CA THR A 77 -15.28 -0.85 13.65
C THR A 77 -16.45 -1.47 14.42
N ILE A 78 -16.35 -2.75 14.78
CA ILE A 78 -17.37 -3.48 15.55
C ILE A 78 -17.61 -2.81 16.91
N LEU A 79 -16.53 -2.45 17.62
CA LEU A 79 -16.63 -1.81 18.93
C LEU A 79 -17.30 -0.43 18.83
N LEU A 80 -16.92 0.38 17.85
CA LEU A 80 -17.52 1.70 17.62
C LEU A 80 -19.00 1.60 17.21
N GLN A 81 -19.35 0.70 16.28
CA GLN A 81 -20.74 0.45 15.88
C GLN A 81 -21.62 0.07 17.06
N ARG A 82 -21.12 -0.82 17.93
CA ARG A 82 -21.83 -1.25 19.14
C ARG A 82 -22.15 -0.08 20.08
N GLU A 83 -21.19 0.80 20.33
CA GLU A 83 -21.37 1.93 21.26
C GLU A 83 -22.19 3.07 20.64
N LEU A 84 -22.00 3.34 19.35
CA LEU A 84 -22.72 4.38 18.62
C LEU A 84 -24.14 3.96 18.20
N ARG A 85 -24.48 2.67 18.34
CA ARG A 85 -25.77 2.07 17.92
C ARG A 85 -26.07 2.31 16.44
N ILE A 86 -25.05 2.17 15.59
CA ILE A 86 -25.12 2.25 14.13
C ILE A 86 -24.77 0.92 13.49
#